data_AF-A0A3D6B9T0-F1
#
_entry.id   AF-A0A3D6B9T0-F1
#
_cell.length_a   1.000
_cell.length_b   1.000
_cell.length_c   1.000
_cell.angle_alpha   90.00
_cell.angle_beta   90.00
_cell.angle_gamma   90.00
#
_symmetry.space_group_name_H-M   'P 1'
#
loop_
_entity.id
_entity.type
_entity.pdbx_description
1 polymer ?
#
loop_
_entity_poly.entity_id
_entity_poly.type
_entity_poly.pdbx_seq_one_letter_code
_entity_poly.pdbx_strand_id
1 'polypeptide(L)'
;MNYFKLLIIFLIVASTTSIIAQKDSTKTEEDWDWHWNWDDMDDWGDWSVDFGLHKSRPAISLQYGLADLSRNDVQSQFVDPNLLEFKLGYIKERKAWETDYIIKHNYQFLYLSNESNNLSGKEAVGNEIESDMWRFGLGKLSGYGYKLGESATIIPYYASGMNWSNIDFKYPNILTIDPLDPFAYDKDRDVLNLYDESFRFGTSSEGGIRFKLIDHIMLDAGYERSIVFQRHLFWKWAGSAVIELAAQGLLDGFISKVFESSPAAGPVVNFLLKNALAYGLYELRQKKMNWPFNTEAPVSYDQFKFGVTFVF
;
A
#
# COMPACT_ATOMS: atom_id res chain seq x y z
N MET A 1 -33.83 -13.93 -21.38
CA MET A 1 -33.34 -14.46 -20.08
C MET A 1 -31.94 -13.90 -19.84
N ASN A 2 -31.67 -12.60 -19.75
CA ASN A 2 -32.36 -11.35 -19.35
C ASN A 2 -32.27 -10.97 -17.88
N TYR A 3 -31.47 -9.92 -17.66
CA TYR A 3 -31.60 -8.82 -16.69
C TYR A 3 -31.47 -9.09 -15.19
N PHE A 4 -31.47 -10.33 -14.71
CA PHE A 4 -31.40 -10.60 -13.26
C PHE A 4 -29.98 -10.47 -12.65
N LYS A 5 -28.92 -10.61 -13.45
CA LYS A 5 -27.52 -10.51 -12.96
C LYS A 5 -26.98 -9.08 -12.89
N LEU A 6 -27.57 -8.14 -13.65
CA LEU A 6 -27.18 -6.72 -13.62
C LEU A 6 -27.82 -5.94 -12.46
N LEU A 7 -28.93 -6.45 -11.89
CA LEU A 7 -29.63 -5.79 -10.80
C LEU A 7 -28.95 -5.97 -9.43
N ILE A 8 -28.14 -7.02 -9.26
CA ILE A 8 -27.39 -7.29 -8.02
C ILE A 8 -26.17 -6.39 -7.87
N ILE A 9 -25.55 -5.97 -8.98
CA ILE A 9 -24.42 -5.04 -8.97
C ILE A 9 -24.90 -3.59 -8.71
N PHE A 10 -26.13 -3.24 -9.11
CA PHE A 10 -26.70 -1.92 -8.83
C PHE A 10 -27.21 -1.77 -7.38
N LEU A 11 -27.54 -2.87 -6.70
CA LEU A 11 -28.09 -2.85 -5.33
C LEU A 11 -27.04 -2.70 -4.22
N ILE A 12 -25.76 -2.96 -4.51
CA ILE A 12 -24.66 -2.76 -3.53
C ILE A 12 -24.21 -1.29 -3.49
N VAL A 13 -24.58 -0.47 -4.48
CA VAL A 13 -24.26 0.97 -4.53
C VAL A 13 -25.33 1.84 -3.84
N ALA A 14 -26.50 1.28 -3.49
CA ALA A 14 -27.63 2.04 -2.95
C ALA A 14 -27.79 1.98 -1.41
N SER A 15 -26.87 1.34 -0.67
CA SER A 15 -26.92 1.26 0.80
C SER A 15 -25.96 2.24 1.49
N THR A 16 -25.89 3.48 1.01
CA THR A 16 -25.42 4.62 1.82
C THR A 16 -26.56 5.07 2.72
N THR A 17 -26.74 4.39 3.85
CA THR A 17 -27.62 4.91 4.91
C THR A 17 -26.96 6.14 5.52
N SER A 18 -27.59 7.29 5.32
CA SER A 18 -27.30 8.55 5.99
C SER A 18 -27.30 8.34 7.51
N ILE A 19 -26.13 8.47 8.13
CA ILE A 19 -26.04 8.65 9.58
C ILE A 19 -26.34 10.12 9.83
N ILE A 20 -27.61 10.42 10.13
CA ILE A 20 -27.99 11.70 10.73
C ILE A 20 -27.49 11.64 12.17
N ALA A 21 -26.35 12.29 12.43
CA ALA A 21 -25.86 12.51 13.77
C ALA A 21 -26.88 13.38 14.52
N GLN A 22 -27.40 12.85 15.61
CA GLN A 22 -28.33 13.50 16.53
C GLN A 22 -27.59 14.66 17.22
N LYS A 23 -28.12 15.88 17.08
CA LYS A 23 -27.57 17.10 17.68
C LYS A 23 -27.87 17.10 19.17
N ASP A 24 -26.90 16.72 19.99
CA ASP A 24 -26.97 16.87 21.44
C ASP A 24 -26.63 18.31 21.83
N SER A 25 -27.48 18.92 22.64
CA SER A 25 -27.40 20.32 23.06
C SER A 25 -27.09 20.37 24.55
N THR A 26 -25.82 20.24 24.90
CA THR A 26 -25.34 20.68 26.21
C THR A 26 -24.03 21.44 26.03
N LYS A 27 -24.12 22.76 26.19
CA LYS A 27 -22.98 23.67 26.21
C LYS A 27 -22.26 23.53 27.56
N THR A 28 -20.96 23.32 27.50
CA THR A 28 -20.02 23.78 28.52
C THR A 28 -18.78 24.29 27.79
N GLU A 29 -18.51 25.57 27.99
CA GLU A 29 -17.43 26.36 27.39
C GLU A 29 -16.08 25.91 27.95
N GLU A 30 -15.18 25.48 27.07
CA GLU A 30 -13.72 25.61 27.19
C GLU A 30 -13.13 25.36 25.79
N ASP A 31 -12.88 26.46 25.07
CA ASP A 31 -12.46 26.51 23.66
C ASP A 31 -11.11 25.82 23.42
N TRP A 32 -11.17 24.61 22.86
CA TRP A 32 -10.15 24.06 21.97
C TRP A 32 -10.76 24.01 20.59
N ASP A 33 -10.55 25.09 19.83
CA ASP A 33 -11.23 25.35 18.56
C ASP A 33 -10.60 24.51 17.44
N TRP A 34 -10.97 23.23 17.39
CA TRP A 34 -10.74 22.37 16.22
C TRP A 34 -11.73 22.77 15.13
N HIS A 35 -11.49 23.92 14.50
CA HIS A 35 -12.22 24.31 13.30
C HIS A 35 -11.85 23.34 12.17
N TRP A 36 -12.65 22.30 12.02
CA TRP A 36 -12.79 21.56 10.78
C TRP A 36 -13.34 22.55 9.75
N ASN A 37 -12.44 23.23 9.04
CA ASN A 37 -12.82 24.02 7.90
C ASN A 37 -13.24 23.03 6.82
N TRP A 38 -14.54 22.88 6.59
CA TRP A 38 -15.09 21.95 5.62
C TRP A 38 -14.63 22.26 4.18
N ASP A 39 -14.13 23.47 3.94
CA ASP A 39 -13.50 23.86 2.67
C ASP A 39 -12.11 23.22 2.48
N ASP A 40 -11.39 22.87 3.56
CA ASP A 40 -10.14 22.09 3.50
C ASP A 40 -10.42 20.56 3.42
N MET A 41 -11.67 20.15 3.63
CA MET A 41 -12.16 18.78 3.38
C MET A 41 -12.58 18.55 1.91
N ASP A 42 -12.47 19.54 1.01
CA ASP A 42 -12.70 19.29 -0.42
C ASP A 42 -11.64 18.35 -1.03
N ASP A 43 -10.45 18.21 -0.41
CA ASP A 43 -9.45 17.22 -0.81
C ASP A 43 -9.81 15.79 -0.31
N TRP A 44 -10.76 15.64 0.64
CA TRP A 44 -11.35 14.35 1.03
C TRP A 44 -12.51 13.94 0.11
N GLY A 45 -13.11 14.89 -0.60
CA GLY A 45 -14.13 14.67 -1.64
C GLY A 45 -13.62 13.98 -2.90
N ASP A 46 -12.29 13.87 -3.10
CA ASP A 46 -11.68 13.11 -4.21
C ASP A 46 -11.65 11.58 -3.91
N TRP A 47 -12.53 11.09 -3.01
CA TRP A 47 -13.04 9.71 -3.03
C TRP A 47 -14.00 9.48 -4.20
N SER A 48 -14.38 10.51 -4.95
CA SER A 48 -14.98 10.26 -6.25
C SER A 48 -14.04 9.33 -7.02
N VAL A 49 -14.55 8.20 -7.50
CA VAL A 49 -13.91 7.46 -8.59
C VAL A 49 -14.08 8.32 -9.85
N ASP A 50 -13.58 9.54 -9.81
CA ASP A 50 -13.32 10.32 -10.99
C ASP A 50 -12.09 9.67 -11.62
N PHE A 51 -12.35 8.84 -12.64
CA PHE A 51 -11.29 8.38 -13.53
C PHE A 51 -10.53 9.55 -14.18
N GLY A 52 -10.98 10.81 -13.98
CA GLY A 52 -10.14 12.00 -14.10
C GLY A 52 -9.61 12.19 -15.51
N LEU A 53 -10.28 11.59 -16.49
CA LEU A 53 -9.79 11.42 -17.87
C LEU A 53 -9.51 12.77 -18.55
N HIS A 54 -10.05 13.87 -18.04
CA HIS A 54 -9.89 15.17 -18.66
C HIS A 54 -8.55 15.87 -18.38
N LYS A 55 -7.72 15.41 -17.44
CA LYS A 55 -6.34 15.90 -17.24
C LYS A 55 -5.36 14.82 -16.76
N SER A 56 -5.75 13.56 -16.83
CA SER A 56 -4.88 12.44 -16.45
C SER A 56 -4.11 11.92 -17.65
N ARG A 57 -2.86 11.51 -17.41
CA ARG A 57 -1.95 10.99 -18.43
C ARG A 57 -1.77 9.49 -18.23
N PRO A 58 -2.12 8.64 -19.20
CA PRO A 58 -1.89 7.21 -19.07
C PRO A 58 -0.39 6.93 -18.88
N ALA A 59 -0.09 5.97 -18.01
CA ALA A 59 1.27 5.62 -17.68
C ALA A 59 1.45 4.12 -17.47
N ILE A 60 2.59 3.63 -17.91
CA ILE A 60 3.03 2.24 -17.80
C ILE A 60 4.33 2.22 -16.99
N SER A 61 4.38 1.42 -15.93
CA SER A 61 5.59 1.23 -15.13
C SER A 61 6.04 -0.22 -15.17
N LEU A 62 7.35 -0.41 -15.30
CA LEU A 62 8.01 -1.70 -15.11
C LEU A 62 8.97 -1.55 -13.93
N GLN A 63 8.87 -2.45 -12.97
CA GLN A 63 9.69 -2.43 -11.76
C GLN A 63 10.32 -3.79 -11.51
N TYR A 64 11.54 -3.76 -11.00
CA TYR A 64 12.26 -4.91 -10.49
C TYR A 64 12.56 -4.68 -9.01
N GLY A 65 12.46 -5.73 -8.21
CA GLY A 65 12.73 -5.60 -6.78
C GLY A 65 13.44 -6.79 -6.15
N LEU A 66 14.03 -6.51 -5.00
CA LEU A 66 14.62 -7.49 -4.10
C LEU A 66 13.65 -7.61 -2.92
N ALA A 67 13.18 -8.82 -2.64
CA ALA A 67 12.18 -9.06 -1.60
C ALA A 67 12.76 -9.92 -0.48
N ASP A 68 12.30 -9.65 0.73
CA ASP A 68 12.53 -10.45 1.92
C ASP A 68 11.15 -10.87 2.47
N LEU A 69 11.03 -12.15 2.80
CA LEU A 69 9.79 -12.77 3.25
C LEU A 69 9.93 -13.14 4.72
N SER A 70 8.97 -12.72 5.54
CA SER A 70 9.00 -12.98 6.97
C SER A 70 7.62 -13.22 7.57
N ARG A 71 7.61 -13.96 8.69
CA ARG A 71 6.42 -14.22 9.49
C ARG A 71 6.83 -14.46 10.95
N ASN A 72 6.20 -13.74 11.87
CA ASN A 72 6.62 -13.67 13.29
C ASN A 72 6.57 -15.01 14.07
N ASP A 73 5.76 -15.97 13.64
CA ASP A 73 5.53 -17.26 14.29
C ASP A 73 6.14 -18.46 13.52
N VAL A 74 6.94 -18.20 12.48
CA VAL A 74 7.70 -19.20 11.70
C VAL A 74 9.18 -19.13 12.09
N GLN A 75 9.78 -20.28 12.36
CA GLN A 75 11.20 -20.38 12.74
C GLN A 75 12.13 -20.62 11.55
N SER A 76 11.60 -21.27 10.52
CA SER A 76 12.30 -21.56 9.26
C SER A 76 12.68 -20.27 8.54
N GLN A 77 13.84 -20.27 7.91
CA GLN A 77 14.30 -19.16 7.08
C GLN A 77 13.70 -19.26 5.67
N PHE A 78 13.47 -18.13 5.03
CA PHE A 78 13.02 -18.07 3.64
C PHE A 78 14.18 -17.73 2.73
N VAL A 79 14.17 -18.29 1.52
CA VAL A 79 15.06 -17.81 0.46
C VAL A 79 14.51 -16.48 -0.05
N ASP A 80 15.33 -15.43 -0.11
CA ASP A 80 14.91 -14.12 -0.64
C ASP A 80 14.48 -14.23 -2.11
N PRO A 81 13.21 -13.94 -2.46
CA PRO A 81 12.79 -13.89 -3.86
C PRO A 81 13.14 -12.55 -4.50
N ASN A 82 13.16 -12.52 -5.84
CA ASN A 82 13.16 -11.27 -6.59
C ASN A 82 11.78 -11.03 -7.20
N LEU A 83 11.47 -9.76 -7.43
CA LEU A 83 10.19 -9.28 -7.94
C LEU A 83 10.35 -8.73 -9.36
N LEU A 84 9.39 -9.07 -10.22
CA LEU A 84 9.07 -8.31 -11.42
C LEU A 84 7.63 -7.79 -11.33
N GLU A 85 7.42 -6.48 -11.49
CA GLU A 85 6.12 -5.84 -11.36
C GLU A 85 5.81 -4.94 -12.55
N PHE A 86 4.57 -5.00 -13.01
CA PHE A 86 4.04 -4.21 -14.10
C PHE A 86 2.84 -3.40 -13.60
N LYS A 87 2.86 -2.08 -13.79
CA LYS A 87 1.77 -1.16 -13.40
C LYS A 87 1.17 -0.48 -14.62
N LEU A 88 -0.16 -0.42 -14.65
CA LEU A 88 -0.94 0.33 -15.64
C LEU A 88 -1.84 1.31 -14.91
N GLY A 89 -1.81 2.58 -15.30
CA GLY A 89 -2.58 3.57 -14.58
C GLY A 89 -2.59 4.96 -15.20
N TYR A 90 -2.98 5.93 -14.38
CA TYR A 90 -3.16 7.32 -14.77
C TYR A 90 -2.47 8.26 -13.78
N ILE A 91 -1.65 9.16 -14.31
CA ILE A 91 -0.92 10.17 -13.56
C ILE A 91 -1.65 11.51 -13.66
N LYS A 92 -1.79 12.20 -12.52
CA LYS A 92 -2.39 13.52 -12.40
C LYS A 92 -1.39 14.42 -11.69
N GLU A 93 -0.89 15.43 -12.41
CA GLU A 93 0.04 16.43 -11.88
C GLU A 93 -0.64 17.80 -11.83
N ARG A 94 -0.48 18.51 -10.71
CA ARG A 94 -1.03 19.86 -10.51
C ARG A 94 -0.03 20.72 -9.76
N LYS A 95 0.00 22.04 -10.02
CA LYS A 95 0.70 22.98 -9.15
C LYS A 95 0.05 22.94 -7.76
N ALA A 96 0.85 23.05 -6.70
CA ALA A 96 0.37 22.99 -5.33
C ALA A 96 0.67 24.30 -4.58
N TRP A 97 -0.28 24.73 -3.75
CA TRP A 97 -0.10 25.81 -2.76
C TRP A 97 0.42 27.12 -3.35
N GLU A 98 -0.14 27.54 -4.49
CA GLU A 98 0.21 28.79 -5.20
C GLU A 98 1.70 28.96 -5.53
N THR A 99 2.48 27.88 -5.46
CA THR A 99 3.90 27.90 -5.78
C THR A 99 4.15 27.37 -7.18
N ASP A 100 5.16 27.93 -7.85
CA ASP A 100 5.56 27.45 -9.18
C ASP A 100 6.52 26.25 -9.12
N TYR A 101 7.18 26.06 -7.98
CA TYR A 101 8.24 25.07 -7.78
C TYR A 101 7.76 23.77 -7.10
N ILE A 102 6.53 23.72 -6.56
CA ILE A 102 5.96 22.51 -5.96
C ILE A 102 4.86 21.95 -6.85
N ILE A 103 4.87 20.62 -7.04
CA ILE A 103 3.79 19.90 -7.69
C ILE A 103 3.16 18.88 -6.74
N LYS A 104 1.85 18.67 -6.86
CA LYS A 104 1.14 17.50 -6.35
C LYS A 104 1.12 16.45 -7.45
N HIS A 105 1.61 15.26 -7.16
CA HIS A 105 1.68 14.13 -8.09
C HIS A 105 0.86 12.98 -7.52
N ASN A 106 -0.12 12.52 -8.31
CA ASN A 106 -0.94 11.35 -7.97
C ASN A 106 -0.86 10.33 -9.12
N TYR A 107 -0.73 9.06 -8.77
CA TYR A 107 -0.75 7.94 -9.71
C TYR A 107 -1.67 6.84 -9.19
N GLN A 108 -2.76 6.57 -9.91
CA GLN A 108 -3.66 5.45 -9.61
C GLN A 108 -3.40 4.34 -10.61
N PHE A 109 -3.20 3.11 -10.13
CA PHE A 109 -2.75 2.02 -10.97
C PHE A 109 -3.33 0.66 -10.58
N LEU A 110 -3.48 -0.18 -11.59
CA LEU A 110 -3.57 -1.63 -11.47
C LEU A 110 -2.16 -2.20 -11.62
N TYR A 111 -1.87 -3.30 -10.96
CA TYR A 111 -0.60 -3.98 -11.13
C TYR A 111 -0.72 -5.50 -11.14
N LEU A 112 0.26 -6.11 -11.78
CA LEU A 112 0.55 -7.53 -11.77
C LEU A 112 2.03 -7.72 -11.45
N SER A 113 2.32 -8.66 -10.56
CA SER A 113 3.66 -8.94 -10.05
C SER A 113 3.88 -10.44 -9.93
N ASN A 114 5.11 -10.86 -10.19
CA ASN A 114 5.62 -12.18 -9.83
C ASN A 114 6.85 -12.02 -8.94
N GLU A 115 6.80 -12.66 -7.77
CA GLU A 115 7.88 -12.72 -6.80
C GLU A 115 8.30 -14.17 -6.70
N SER A 116 9.52 -14.50 -7.12
CA SER A 116 9.93 -15.90 -7.22
C SER A 116 11.42 -16.05 -6.93
N ASN A 117 11.77 -17.14 -6.23
CA ASN A 117 13.18 -17.53 -6.09
C ASN A 117 13.81 -17.86 -7.44
N ASN A 118 13.04 -18.32 -8.42
CA ASN A 118 13.53 -18.52 -9.79
C ASN A 118 14.04 -17.21 -10.43
N LEU A 119 13.40 -16.07 -10.13
CA LEU A 119 13.85 -14.75 -10.59
C LEU A 119 15.12 -14.29 -9.87
N SER A 120 15.40 -14.84 -8.68
CA SER A 120 16.62 -14.58 -7.93
C SER A 120 17.81 -15.44 -8.35
N GLY A 121 17.54 -16.61 -8.95
CA GLY A 121 18.57 -17.62 -9.23
C GLY A 121 19.19 -18.22 -7.96
N LYS A 122 18.56 -18.01 -6.79
CA LYS A 122 18.92 -18.64 -5.52
C LYS A 122 18.10 -19.92 -5.35
N GLU A 123 18.77 -20.97 -4.88
CA GLU A 123 18.15 -22.23 -4.49
C GLU A 123 18.22 -22.35 -2.96
N ALA A 124 17.26 -23.04 -2.36
CA ALA A 124 17.27 -23.28 -0.92
C ALA A 124 18.52 -24.04 -0.45
N VAL A 125 19.14 -23.55 0.63
CA VAL A 125 20.24 -24.22 1.30
C VAL A 125 19.76 -24.77 2.65
N GLY A 126 19.87 -26.09 2.84
CA GLY A 126 19.54 -26.75 4.10
C GLY A 126 18.04 -26.79 4.37
N ASN A 127 17.57 -25.92 5.28
CA ASN A 127 16.19 -25.88 5.77
C ASN A 127 15.42 -24.62 5.32
N GLU A 128 15.98 -23.86 4.38
CA GLU A 128 15.31 -22.69 3.82
C GLU A 128 14.07 -23.08 3.01
N ILE A 129 13.02 -22.26 3.10
CA ILE A 129 11.76 -22.43 2.38
C ILE A 129 11.77 -21.50 1.17
N GLU A 130 11.48 -22.05 -0.01
CA GLU A 130 11.29 -21.24 -1.21
C GLU A 130 9.83 -20.79 -1.32
N SER A 131 9.62 -19.65 -1.97
CA SER A 131 8.31 -19.11 -2.29
C SER A 131 8.24 -18.62 -3.74
N ASP A 132 7.11 -18.90 -4.38
CA ASP A 132 6.70 -18.28 -5.63
C ASP A 132 5.33 -17.64 -5.42
N MET A 133 5.20 -16.36 -5.75
CA MET A 133 3.99 -15.60 -5.55
C MET A 133 3.59 -14.85 -6.81
N TRP A 134 2.36 -15.10 -7.25
CA TRP A 134 1.66 -14.22 -8.18
C TRP A 134 0.75 -13.28 -7.42
N ARG A 135 0.89 -11.99 -7.70
CA ARG A 135 0.15 -10.95 -7.01
C ARG A 135 -0.40 -9.93 -7.98
N PHE A 136 -1.67 -9.59 -7.84
CA PHE A 136 -2.29 -8.49 -8.56
C PHE A 136 -3.02 -7.57 -7.59
N GLY A 137 -3.19 -6.30 -7.97
CA GLY A 137 -3.81 -5.35 -7.07
C GLY A 137 -4.12 -4.00 -7.66
N LEU A 138 -4.71 -3.18 -6.81
CA LEU A 138 -5.01 -1.77 -7.04
C LEU A 138 -4.16 -0.94 -6.09
N GLY A 139 -3.57 0.13 -6.60
CA GLY A 139 -2.71 1.02 -5.83
C GLY A 139 -2.99 2.49 -6.14
N LYS A 140 -2.72 3.32 -5.14
CA LYS A 140 -2.63 4.77 -5.28
C LYS A 140 -1.28 5.22 -4.73
N LEU A 141 -0.61 6.10 -5.47
CA LEU A 141 0.60 6.80 -5.07
C LEU A 141 0.28 8.29 -5.02
N SER A 142 0.68 8.96 -3.95
CA SER A 142 0.55 10.39 -3.79
C SER A 142 1.83 10.97 -3.21
N GLY A 143 2.27 12.09 -3.75
CA GLY A 143 3.47 12.78 -3.31
C GLY A 143 3.44 14.25 -3.71
N TYR A 144 4.29 15.02 -3.05
CA TYR A 144 4.59 16.39 -3.46
C TYR A 144 6.04 16.43 -3.91
N GLY A 145 6.32 17.12 -5.01
CA GLY A 145 7.66 17.15 -5.59
C GLY A 145 8.19 18.56 -5.81
N TYR A 146 9.51 18.67 -5.86
CA TYR A 146 10.23 19.89 -6.20
C TYR A 146 10.61 19.87 -7.68
N LYS A 147 10.22 20.92 -8.41
CA LYS A 147 10.69 21.12 -9.78
C LYS A 147 12.15 21.55 -9.76
N LEU A 148 12.95 20.90 -10.59
CA LEU A 148 14.35 21.21 -10.85
C LEU A 148 14.45 21.73 -12.29
N GLY A 149 14.11 23.00 -12.49
CA GLY A 149 14.01 23.60 -13.82
C GLY A 149 12.69 23.28 -14.52
N GLU A 150 12.71 23.20 -15.86
CA GLU A 150 11.49 23.11 -16.68
C GLU A 150 10.90 21.69 -16.74
N SER A 151 11.75 20.66 -16.81
CA SER A 151 11.30 19.29 -17.09
C SER A 151 11.60 18.28 -15.98
N ALA A 152 12.59 18.55 -15.12
CA ALA A 152 12.98 17.63 -14.08
C ALA A 152 12.22 17.89 -12.78
N THR A 153 11.87 16.83 -12.04
CA THR A 153 11.21 16.93 -10.73
C THR A 153 11.60 15.76 -9.84
N ILE A 154 11.88 16.03 -8.57
CA ILE A 154 12.06 15.00 -7.54
C ILE A 154 10.77 14.94 -6.72
N ILE A 155 10.18 13.76 -6.62
CA ILE A 155 8.88 13.52 -6.01
C ILE A 155 9.03 12.43 -4.95
N PRO A 156 9.31 12.80 -3.69
CA PRO A 156 9.10 11.90 -2.56
C PRO A 156 7.62 11.52 -2.48
N TYR A 157 7.33 10.23 -2.34
CA TYR A 157 5.96 9.72 -2.37
C TYR A 157 5.66 8.71 -1.27
N TYR A 158 4.36 8.55 -1.06
CA TYR A 158 3.76 7.44 -0.33
C TYR A 158 2.74 6.77 -1.26
N ALA A 159 2.76 5.45 -1.32
CA ALA A 159 1.75 4.66 -2.00
C ALA A 159 1.11 3.65 -1.06
N SER A 160 -0.15 3.32 -1.35
CA SER A 160 -0.93 2.31 -0.63
C SER A 160 -1.69 1.47 -1.63
N GLY A 161 -1.83 0.17 -1.36
CA GLY A 161 -2.54 -0.74 -2.24
C GLY A 161 -3.30 -1.84 -1.52
N MET A 162 -4.28 -2.39 -2.23
CA MET A 162 -4.98 -3.63 -1.91
C MET A 162 -4.60 -4.67 -2.95
N ASN A 163 -4.33 -5.89 -2.51
CA ASN A 163 -3.84 -6.93 -3.40
C ASN A 163 -4.37 -8.31 -3.08
N TRP A 164 -4.24 -9.19 -4.07
CA TRP A 164 -4.52 -10.61 -3.97
C TRP A 164 -3.27 -11.36 -4.39
N SER A 165 -2.77 -12.16 -3.46
CA SER A 165 -1.55 -12.95 -3.59
C SER A 165 -1.88 -14.42 -3.59
N ASN A 166 -1.38 -15.16 -4.56
CA ASN A 166 -1.34 -16.62 -4.55
C ASN A 166 0.12 -17.01 -4.32
N ILE A 167 0.38 -17.69 -3.20
CA ILE A 167 1.73 -18.08 -2.79
C ILE A 167 1.81 -19.61 -2.86
N ASP A 168 2.87 -20.11 -3.48
CA ASP A 168 3.28 -21.51 -3.51
C ASP A 168 4.57 -21.64 -2.70
N PHE A 169 4.55 -22.48 -1.66
CA PHE A 169 5.71 -22.74 -0.81
C PHE A 169 6.36 -24.08 -1.16
N LYS A 170 7.67 -24.07 -1.41
CA LYS A 170 8.44 -25.30 -1.57
C LYS A 170 9.28 -25.59 -0.35
N TYR A 171 9.03 -26.77 0.17
CA TYR A 171 9.55 -27.28 1.42
C TYR A 171 10.81 -28.13 1.17
N PRO A 172 11.93 -27.89 1.89
CA PRO A 172 13.12 -28.74 1.79
C PRO A 172 12.83 -30.21 2.13
N ASN A 173 13.62 -31.12 1.54
CA ASN A 173 13.46 -32.55 1.74
C ASN A 173 13.78 -32.96 3.18
N ILE A 174 12.99 -33.88 3.73
CA ILE A 174 13.07 -34.32 5.14
C ILE A 174 14.45 -34.89 5.51
N LEU A 175 15.24 -35.32 4.52
CA LEU A 175 16.59 -35.86 4.69
C LEU A 175 17.69 -34.79 4.93
N THR A 176 17.38 -33.50 4.72
CA THR A 176 18.31 -32.38 4.97
C THR A 176 18.03 -31.65 6.30
N ILE A 177 17.03 -32.11 7.07
CA ILE A 177 16.58 -31.49 8.32
C ILE A 177 17.66 -31.60 9.40
N ASP A 178 17.80 -30.54 10.20
CA ASP A 178 18.62 -30.52 11.41
C ASP A 178 18.11 -31.58 12.41
N PRO A 179 18.90 -32.62 12.75
CA PRO A 179 18.46 -33.70 13.63
C PRO A 179 18.10 -33.24 15.06
N LEU A 180 18.31 -31.97 15.42
CA LEU A 180 18.02 -31.41 16.74
C LEU A 180 16.56 -30.98 16.97
N ASP A 181 15.75 -30.71 15.93
CA ASP A 181 14.30 -30.43 16.10
C ASP A 181 13.46 -30.77 14.84
N PRO A 182 13.12 -32.06 14.63
CA PRO A 182 12.25 -32.45 13.52
C PRO A 182 10.79 -31.98 13.66
N PHE A 183 10.36 -31.45 14.82
CA PHE A 183 8.96 -31.07 15.07
C PHE A 183 8.66 -29.60 14.75
N ALA A 184 9.65 -28.70 14.82
CA ALA A 184 9.50 -27.30 14.46
C ALA A 184 9.08 -27.11 12.99
N TYR A 185 9.67 -27.92 12.10
CA TYR A 185 9.41 -27.85 10.66
C TYR A 185 7.98 -28.27 10.28
N ASP A 186 7.42 -29.30 10.92
CA ASP A 186 6.03 -29.71 10.69
C ASP A 186 5.05 -28.60 11.09
N LYS A 187 5.33 -27.87 12.18
CA LYS A 187 4.50 -26.75 12.63
C LYS A 187 4.56 -25.56 11.65
N ASP A 188 5.74 -25.21 11.18
CA ASP A 188 5.91 -24.12 10.20
C ASP A 188 5.19 -24.45 8.89
N ARG A 189 5.33 -25.69 8.41
CA ARG A 189 4.61 -26.18 7.22
C ARG A 189 3.09 -26.07 7.39
N ASP A 190 2.56 -26.48 8.53
CA ASP A 190 1.11 -26.40 8.80
C ASP A 190 0.60 -24.97 8.79
N VAL A 191 1.39 -24.01 9.27
CA VAL A 191 1.06 -22.58 9.26
C VAL A 191 1.11 -21.99 7.85
N LEU A 192 2.14 -22.32 7.07
CA LEU A 192 2.34 -21.81 5.71
C LEU A 192 1.33 -22.41 4.71
N ASN A 193 0.94 -23.67 4.89
CA ASN A 193 -0.12 -24.33 4.12
C ASN A 193 -1.48 -23.61 4.21
N LEU A 194 -1.68 -22.74 5.19
CA LEU A 194 -2.90 -21.92 5.30
C LEU A 194 -2.98 -20.83 4.22
N TYR A 195 -1.86 -20.52 3.56
CA TYR A 195 -1.73 -19.54 2.48
C TYR A 195 -1.63 -20.17 1.10
N ASP A 196 -1.26 -21.45 1.07
CA ASP A 196 -0.83 -22.16 -0.12
C ASP A 196 -1.92 -22.24 -1.21
N GLU A 197 -1.48 -22.10 -2.46
CA GLU A 197 -2.22 -22.25 -3.72
C GLU A 197 -3.56 -21.50 -3.84
N SER A 198 -3.81 -20.51 -2.99
CA SER A 198 -5.09 -19.80 -2.92
C SER A 198 -4.89 -18.29 -2.90
N PHE A 199 -5.75 -17.54 -3.58
CA PHE A 199 -5.66 -16.09 -3.56
C PHE A 199 -6.07 -15.52 -2.20
N ARG A 200 -5.11 -14.88 -1.54
CA ARG A 200 -5.25 -14.25 -0.24
C ARG A 200 -5.23 -12.74 -0.39
N PHE A 201 -6.20 -12.10 0.26
CA PHE A 201 -6.27 -10.64 0.33
C PHE A 201 -5.10 -10.11 1.16
N GLY A 202 -4.57 -8.96 0.76
CA GLY A 202 -3.52 -8.26 1.47
C GLY A 202 -3.58 -6.75 1.25
N THR A 203 -2.67 -6.07 1.94
CA THR A 203 -2.47 -4.63 1.81
C THR A 203 -0.98 -4.33 1.71
N SER A 204 -0.64 -3.29 0.97
CA SER A 204 0.73 -2.81 0.77
C SER A 204 0.83 -1.32 1.02
N SER A 205 2.00 -0.89 1.47
CA SER A 205 2.41 0.50 1.58
C SER A 205 3.84 0.66 1.04
N GLU A 206 4.09 1.68 0.23
CA GLU A 206 5.39 1.91 -0.40
C GLU A 206 5.84 3.36 -0.15
N GLY A 207 7.05 3.52 0.36
CA GLY A 207 7.71 4.81 0.48
C GLY A 207 8.84 4.91 -0.52
N GLY A 208 8.89 5.98 -1.31
CA GLY A 208 9.94 6.10 -2.31
C GLY A 208 10.17 7.50 -2.83
N ILE A 209 11.10 7.59 -3.77
CA ILE A 209 11.44 8.81 -4.49
C ILE A 209 11.31 8.52 -5.98
N ARG A 210 10.55 9.37 -6.65
CA ARG A 210 10.36 9.36 -8.09
C ARG A 210 11.09 10.54 -8.71
N PHE A 211 11.93 10.26 -9.70
CA PHE A 211 12.67 11.25 -10.47
C PHE A 211 12.05 11.37 -11.86
N LYS A 212 11.30 12.44 -12.09
CA LYS A 212 10.88 12.83 -13.44
C LYS A 212 12.10 13.43 -14.14
N LEU A 213 12.64 12.74 -15.14
CA LEU A 213 13.79 13.23 -15.90
C LEU A 213 13.35 14.16 -17.03
N ILE A 214 12.31 13.71 -17.74
CA ILE A 214 11.62 14.43 -18.80
C ILE A 214 10.12 14.15 -18.66
N ASP A 215 9.27 14.87 -19.39
CA ASP A 215 7.81 14.76 -19.25
C ASP A 215 7.22 13.38 -19.53
N HIS A 216 7.97 12.50 -20.18
CA HIS A 216 7.54 11.17 -20.59
C HIS A 216 8.25 10.01 -19.88
N ILE A 217 9.29 10.29 -19.08
CA ILE A 217 10.11 9.25 -18.43
C ILE A 217 10.37 9.62 -16.98
N MET A 218 10.02 8.71 -16.10
CA MET A 218 10.29 8.79 -14.67
C MET A 218 11.06 7.55 -14.21
N LEU A 219 11.99 7.75 -13.28
CA LEU A 219 12.69 6.68 -12.57
C LEU A 219 12.16 6.59 -11.15
N ASP A 220 12.00 5.38 -10.66
CA ASP A 220 11.42 5.08 -9.35
C ASP A 220 12.42 4.31 -8.50
N ALA A 221 12.57 4.71 -7.24
CA ALA A 221 13.23 3.92 -6.21
C ALA A 221 12.34 3.94 -4.96
N GLY A 222 11.93 2.77 -4.49
CA GLY A 222 10.97 2.65 -3.40
C GLY A 222 11.26 1.47 -2.49
N TYR A 223 10.70 1.52 -1.29
CA TYR A 223 10.68 0.42 -0.33
C TYR A 223 9.22 0.11 -0.02
N GLU A 224 8.76 -1.06 -0.46
CA GLU A 224 7.42 -1.56 -0.21
C GLU A 224 7.41 -2.49 0.99
N ARG A 225 6.37 -2.35 1.80
CA ARG A 225 5.99 -3.29 2.84
C ARG A 225 4.60 -3.80 2.54
N SER A 226 4.43 -5.12 2.50
CA SER A 226 3.13 -5.72 2.25
C SER A 226 2.85 -6.86 3.21
N ILE A 227 1.57 -7.08 3.45
CA ILE A 227 1.09 -8.15 4.31
C ILE A 227 0.00 -8.93 3.58
N VAL A 228 0.10 -10.25 3.63
CA VAL A 228 -0.87 -11.19 3.06
C VAL A 228 -1.63 -11.81 4.22
N PHE A 229 -2.96 -11.73 4.16
CA PHE A 229 -3.80 -12.19 5.25
C PHE A 229 -4.08 -13.68 5.10
N GLN A 230 -3.97 -14.43 6.19
CA GLN A 230 -4.40 -15.84 6.19
C GLN A 230 -5.84 -15.99 5.72
N ARG A 231 -6.72 -15.06 6.12
CA ARG A 231 -8.13 -15.01 5.72
C ARG A 231 -8.63 -13.57 5.76
N HIS A 232 -9.50 -13.23 4.82
CA HIS A 232 -10.11 -11.91 4.80
C HIS A 232 -11.23 -11.81 5.84
N LEU A 233 -10.95 -11.19 6.98
CA LEU A 233 -11.93 -10.90 8.02
C LEU A 233 -12.51 -9.50 7.79
N PHE A 234 -13.42 -9.39 6.81
CA PHE A 234 -13.93 -8.11 6.28
C PHE A 234 -14.23 -7.07 7.37
N TRP A 235 -15.02 -7.40 8.39
CA TRP A 235 -15.39 -6.43 9.43
C TRP A 235 -14.22 -5.95 10.30
N LYS A 236 -13.25 -6.83 10.59
CA LYS A 236 -12.05 -6.45 11.35
C LYS A 236 -11.12 -5.61 10.49
N TRP A 237 -10.97 -5.98 9.22
CA TRP A 237 -10.22 -5.20 8.25
C TRP A 237 -10.82 -3.81 8.07
N ALA A 238 -12.14 -3.71 7.87
CA ALA A 238 -12.85 -2.45 7.71
C ALA A 238 -12.68 -1.55 8.95
N GLY A 239 -12.78 -2.12 10.16
CA GLY A 239 -12.50 -1.38 11.40
C GLY A 239 -11.06 -0.86 11.48
N SER A 240 -10.08 -1.67 11.08
CA SER A 240 -8.67 -1.24 10.99
C SER A 240 -8.49 -0.12 9.95
N ALA A 241 -9.15 -0.24 8.80
CA ALA A 241 -9.10 0.75 7.72
C ALA A 241 -9.72 2.09 8.15
N VAL A 242 -10.82 2.10 8.90
CA VAL A 242 -11.40 3.35 9.44
C VAL A 242 -10.42 4.07 10.37
N ILE A 243 -9.71 3.33 11.24
CA ILE A 243 -8.69 3.91 12.12
C ILE A 243 -7.53 4.49 11.30
N GLU A 244 -7.05 3.75 10.29
CA GLU A 244 -6.00 4.23 9.39
C GLU A 244 -6.44 5.50 8.63
N LEU A 245 -7.67 5.54 8.12
CA LEU A 245 -8.22 6.71 7.43
C LEU A 245 -8.33 7.92 8.36
N ALA A 246 -8.77 7.73 9.61
CA ALA A 246 -8.81 8.79 10.59
C ALA A 246 -7.40 9.32 10.92
N ALA A 247 -6.42 8.43 11.07
CA ALA A 247 -5.03 8.79 11.33
C ALA A 247 -4.38 9.53 10.15
N GLN A 248 -4.58 9.03 8.92
CA GLN A 248 -4.13 9.73 7.70
C GLN A 248 -4.80 11.10 7.59
N GLY A 249 -6.08 11.19 7.95
CA GLY A 249 -6.84 12.41 7.93
C GLY A 249 -6.35 13.51 8.86
N LEU A 250 -6.12 13.17 10.12
CA LEU A 250 -5.51 14.07 11.10
C LEU A 250 -4.11 14.51 10.65
N LEU A 251 -3.36 13.57 10.07
CA LEU A 251 -2.03 13.84 9.56
C LEU A 251 -2.05 14.80 8.36
N ASP A 252 -2.99 14.61 7.42
CA ASP A 252 -3.18 15.50 6.27
C ASP A 252 -3.52 16.93 6.73
N GLY A 253 -4.37 17.09 7.76
CA GLY A 253 -4.65 18.39 8.36
C GLY A 253 -3.39 19.10 8.89
N PHE A 254 -2.52 18.36 9.58
CA PHE A 254 -1.24 18.89 10.05
C PHE A 254 -0.30 19.26 8.89
N ILE A 255 -0.19 18.39 7.88
CA ILE A 255 0.64 18.61 6.69
C ILE A 255 0.17 19.87 5.94
N SER A 256 -1.13 20.09 5.80
CA SER A 256 -1.67 21.32 5.20
C SER A 256 -1.22 22.58 5.95
N LYS A 257 -1.22 22.57 7.28
CA LYS A 257 -0.67 23.69 8.09
C LYS A 257 0.83 23.89 7.91
N VAL A 258 1.58 22.82 7.66
CA VAL A 258 3.00 22.93 7.29
C VAL A 258 3.16 23.56 5.92
N PHE A 259 2.32 23.21 4.94
CA PHE A 259 2.33 23.85 3.63
C PHE A 259 1.94 25.33 3.69
N GLU A 260 0.95 25.71 4.50
CA GLU A 260 0.56 27.11 4.70
C GLU A 260 1.68 27.95 5.34
N SER A 261 2.39 27.39 6.33
CA SER A 261 3.43 28.10 7.08
C SER A 261 4.81 28.05 6.42
N SER A 262 5.16 26.93 5.80
CA SER A 262 6.44 26.68 5.15
C SER A 262 6.26 25.76 3.93
N PRO A 263 5.79 26.31 2.78
CA PRO A 263 5.54 25.52 1.59
C PRO A 263 6.75 24.69 1.16
N ALA A 264 7.94 25.27 1.27
CA ALA A 264 9.19 24.62 0.90
C ALA A 264 9.51 23.37 1.73
N ALA A 265 9.05 23.25 2.98
CA ALA A 265 9.25 22.06 3.81
C ALA A 265 8.17 20.99 3.60
N GLY A 266 6.99 21.40 3.09
CA GLY A 266 5.81 20.55 2.95
C GLY A 266 6.06 19.20 2.26
N PRO A 267 6.75 19.13 1.10
CA PRO A 267 7.00 17.85 0.43
C PRO A 267 7.78 16.84 1.28
N VAL A 268 8.83 17.30 1.97
CA VAL A 268 9.64 16.45 2.85
C VAL A 268 8.83 16.00 4.07
N VAL A 269 8.11 16.92 4.71
CA VAL A 269 7.30 16.61 5.89
C VAL A 269 6.18 15.63 5.55
N ASN A 270 5.48 15.85 4.43
CA ASN A 270 4.48 14.92 3.91
C ASN A 270 5.06 13.51 3.72
N PHE A 271 6.21 13.42 3.06
CA PHE A 271 6.88 12.14 2.84
C PHE A 271 7.23 11.43 4.15
N LEU A 272 7.91 12.13 5.06
CA LEU A 272 8.35 11.53 6.33
C LEU A 272 7.17 11.06 7.17
N LEU A 273 6.15 11.91 7.33
CA LEU A 273 5.06 11.59 8.24
C LEU A 273 4.12 10.51 7.68
N LYS A 274 3.80 10.52 6.38
CA LYS A 274 2.97 9.47 5.79
C LYS A 274 3.65 8.11 5.84
N ASN A 275 4.95 8.07 5.54
CA ASN A 275 5.71 6.83 5.63
C ASN A 275 5.93 6.37 7.08
N ALA A 276 6.12 7.28 8.03
CA ALA A 276 6.21 6.93 9.46
C ALA A 276 4.89 6.35 9.99
N LEU A 277 3.75 6.91 9.61
CA LEU A 277 2.44 6.37 9.96
C LEU A 277 2.25 4.97 9.37
N ALA A 278 2.57 4.80 8.08
CA ALA A 278 2.47 3.50 7.42
C ALA A 278 3.39 2.45 8.05
N TYR A 279 4.63 2.82 8.37
CA TYR A 279 5.57 1.98 9.12
C TYR A 279 4.97 1.55 10.46
N GLY A 280 4.46 2.49 11.27
CA GLY A 280 3.86 2.19 12.56
C GLY A 280 2.67 1.23 12.45
N LEU A 281 1.79 1.45 11.47
CA LEU A 281 0.65 0.57 11.21
C LEU A 281 1.09 -0.82 10.75
N TYR A 282 2.12 -0.90 9.92
CA TYR A 282 2.69 -2.16 9.46
C TYR A 282 3.25 -2.99 10.62
N GLU A 283 4.07 -2.40 11.51
CA GLU A 283 4.61 -3.09 12.69
C GLU A 283 3.51 -3.63 13.61
N LEU A 284 2.41 -2.88 13.77
CA LEU A 284 1.24 -3.33 14.51
C LEU A 284 0.53 -4.50 13.82
N ARG A 285 0.44 -4.45 12.48
CA ARG A 285 -0.23 -5.47 11.66
C ARG A 285 0.58 -6.75 11.48
N GLN A 286 1.91 -6.68 11.51
CA GLN A 286 2.77 -7.87 11.52
C GLN A 286 2.48 -8.80 12.71
N LYS A 287 2.06 -8.25 13.86
CA LYS A 287 1.67 -9.04 15.03
C LYS A 287 0.23 -9.51 14.96
N LYS A 288 -0.65 -8.68 14.39
CA LYS A 288 -2.09 -8.93 14.27
C LYS A 288 -2.59 -8.38 12.94
N MET A 289 -2.88 -9.24 11.96
CA MET A 289 -3.20 -8.80 10.59
C MET A 289 -4.31 -7.74 10.48
N ASN A 290 -5.26 -7.72 11.43
CA ASN A 290 -6.31 -6.69 11.53
C ASN A 290 -6.20 -5.86 12.81
N TRP A 291 -5.00 -5.44 13.22
CA TRP A 291 -4.84 -4.54 14.37
C TRP A 291 -5.84 -3.37 14.30
N PRO A 292 -6.55 -3.03 15.40
CA PRO A 292 -6.31 -3.44 16.79
C PRO A 292 -6.96 -4.76 17.23
N PHE A 293 -7.67 -5.45 16.34
CA PHE A 293 -8.37 -6.68 16.70
C PHE A 293 -7.40 -7.84 16.91
N ASN A 294 -7.73 -8.73 17.86
CA ASN A 294 -6.94 -9.95 18.06
C ASN A 294 -7.18 -10.92 16.87
N THR A 295 -6.14 -11.12 16.09
CA THR A 295 -6.10 -11.99 14.89
C THR A 295 -4.71 -12.56 14.72
N GLU A 296 -4.60 -13.62 13.92
CA GLU A 296 -3.31 -14.22 13.55
C GLU A 296 -2.35 -13.21 12.89
N ALA A 297 -1.06 -13.53 12.96
CA ALA A 297 -0.04 -12.82 12.19
C ALA A 297 -0.28 -13.03 10.68
N PRO A 298 -0.04 -12.03 9.83
CA PRO A 298 0.02 -12.21 8.38
C PRO A 298 1.37 -12.79 7.95
N VAL A 299 1.48 -13.18 6.68
CA VAL A 299 2.78 -13.28 6.00
C VAL A 299 3.18 -11.88 5.55
N SER A 300 4.43 -11.49 5.76
CA SER A 300 4.92 -10.13 5.50
C SER A 300 6.03 -10.16 4.45
N TYR A 301 6.01 -9.18 3.54
CA TYR A 301 7.05 -9.00 2.53
C TYR A 301 7.59 -7.57 2.63
N ASP A 302 8.92 -7.46 2.67
CA ASP A 302 9.63 -6.20 2.62
C ASP A 302 10.46 -6.17 1.33
N GLN A 303 10.36 -5.11 0.54
CA GLN A 303 10.88 -5.11 -0.82
C GLN A 303 11.53 -3.78 -1.18
N PHE A 304 12.73 -3.83 -1.75
CA PHE A 304 13.31 -2.68 -2.45
C PHE A 304 12.98 -2.77 -3.93
N LYS A 305 12.41 -1.70 -4.49
CA LYS A 305 11.95 -1.63 -5.88
C LYS A 305 12.66 -0.54 -6.64
N PHE A 306 13.03 -0.84 -7.88
CA PHE A 306 13.56 0.09 -8.86
C PHE A 306 12.74 -0.01 -10.13
N GLY A 307 12.37 1.13 -10.70
CA GLY A 307 11.45 1.13 -11.83
C GLY A 307 11.67 2.24 -12.83
N VAL A 308 11.09 2.03 -14.02
CA VAL A 308 10.94 3.04 -15.05
C VAL A 308 9.46 3.18 -15.35
N THR A 309 8.99 4.41 -15.41
CA THR A 309 7.62 4.74 -15.77
C THR A 309 7.60 5.60 -17.03
N PHE A 310 6.85 5.15 -18.03
CA PHE A 310 6.57 5.87 -19.27
C PHE A 310 5.22 6.56 -19.17
N VAL A 311 5.18 7.85 -19.50
CA VAL A 311 3.98 8.69 -19.41
C VAL A 311 3.61 9.21 -20.79
N PHE A 312 2.36 8.99 -21.18
CA PHE A 312 1.80 9.42 -22.45
C PHE A 312 0.98 10.69 -22.21
#